data_AF-A0A1Z9C1A1-F1
#
_entry.id   AF-A0A1Z9C1A1-F1
#
_cell.length_a   1.000
_cell.length_b   1.000
_cell.length_c   1.000
_cell.angle_alpha   90.00
_cell.angle_beta   90.00
_cell.angle_gamma   90.00
#
_symmetry.space_group_name_H-M   'P 1'
#
loop_
_entity.id
_entity.type
_entity.pdbx_description
1 polymer ?
#
loop_
_entity_poly.entity_id
_entity_poly.type
_entity_poly.pdbx_seq_one_letter_code
_entity_poly.pdbx_strand_id
1 'polypeptide(L)'
;MLVEHLPNETGLELRAMYVAWQNPAATDVSLVAQRSTDLRVWRPLASAQTITQWDGQIECRWTHQATAAEQPTMFYRLRIVRR
;
A
#
# COMPACT_ATOMS: atom_id res chain seq x y z
N MET A 1 9.12 8.20 -1.97
CA MET A 1 8.42 7.32 -1.03
C MET A 1 9.42 6.92 0.03
N LEU A 2 9.32 7.47 1.23
CA LEU A 2 10.22 7.15 2.35
C LEU A 2 9.59 5.99 3.13
N VAL A 3 10.36 4.93 3.37
CA VAL A 3 10.01 3.86 4.33
C VAL A 3 10.54 4.33 5.67
N GLU A 4 9.66 4.62 6.61
CA GLU A 4 10.04 5.04 7.96
C GLU A 4 10.06 3.82 8.88
N HIS A 5 11.15 3.65 9.64
CA HIS A 5 11.21 2.68 10.72
C HIS A 5 10.44 3.25 11.93
N LEU A 6 9.43 2.52 12.41
CA LEU A 6 8.76 2.86 13.67
C LEU A 6 9.67 2.49 14.85
N PRO A 7 9.87 3.39 15.82
CA PRO A 7 10.59 3.04 17.04
C PRO A 7 9.73 2.09 17.88
N ASN A 8 10.31 0.95 18.27
CA ASN A 8 9.79 -0.07 19.20
C ASN A 8 8.92 -1.21 18.63
N GLU A 9 8.76 -1.34 17.31
CA GLU A 9 8.17 -2.54 16.70
C GLU A 9 9.22 -3.25 15.84
N THR A 10 9.35 -4.57 15.99
CA THR A 10 10.18 -5.45 15.14
C THR A 10 9.54 -5.60 13.76
N GLY A 11 9.39 -4.49 13.04
CA GLY A 11 8.74 -4.49 11.74
C GLY A 11 9.09 -3.28 10.88
N LEU A 12 8.81 -3.43 9.58
CA LEU A 12 8.87 -2.35 8.59
C LEU A 12 7.46 -1.89 8.29
N GLU A 13 7.21 -0.59 8.33
CA GLU A 13 5.91 -0.04 7.94
C GLU A 13 5.97 0.48 6.51
N LEU A 14 5.08 -0.05 5.67
CA LEU A 14 4.92 0.41 4.30
C LEU A 14 3.68 1.29 4.23
N ARG A 15 3.86 2.52 3.77
CA ARG A 15 2.79 3.53 3.66
C ARG A 15 2.67 4.06 2.24
N ALA A 16 1.46 4.16 1.73
CA ALA A 16 1.18 4.84 0.47
C ALA A 16 -0.12 5.63 0.50
N MET A 17 -0.11 6.72 -0.27
CA MET A 17 -1.22 7.63 -0.41
C MET A 17 -1.40 7.96 -1.89
N TYR A 18 -2.64 7.80 -2.38
CA TYR A 18 -3.06 8.28 -3.69
C TYR A 18 -4.17 9.30 -3.49
N VAL A 19 -3.98 10.49 -4.06
CA VAL A 19 -4.94 11.59 -4.00
C VAL A 19 -5.37 11.92 -5.42
N ALA A 20 -6.68 11.95 -5.66
CA ALA A 20 -7.26 12.41 -6.90
C ALA A 20 -8.20 13.59 -6.63
N TRP A 21 -8.12 14.63 -7.46
CA TRP A 21 -9.02 15.78 -7.44
C TRP A 21 -9.97 15.71 -8.63
N GLN A 22 -11.27 15.83 -8.38
CA GLN A 22 -12.32 16.02 -9.39
C GLN A 22 -12.21 15.04 -10.58
N ASN A 23 -11.77 13.81 -10.32
CA ASN A 23 -11.60 12.80 -11.34
C ASN A 23 -12.64 11.69 -11.13
N PRO A 24 -13.65 11.56 -12.02
CA PRO A 24 -14.66 10.51 -11.89
C PRO A 24 -14.08 9.10 -12.03
N ALA A 25 -12.92 8.94 -12.68
CA ALA A 25 -12.21 7.65 -12.75
C ALA A 25 -11.44 7.30 -11.45
N ALA A 26 -11.41 8.20 -10.45
CA ALA A 26 -10.73 7.94 -9.18
C ALA A 26 -11.40 6.84 -8.35
N THR A 27 -12.71 6.61 -8.53
CA THR A 27 -13.42 5.46 -7.94
C THR A 27 -13.16 4.16 -8.69
N ASP A 28 -12.70 4.25 -9.94
CA ASP A 28 -12.40 3.11 -10.79
C ASP A 28 -11.00 2.55 -10.57
N VAL A 29 -10.24 3.10 -9.61
CA VAL A 29 -8.89 2.62 -9.27
C VAL A 29 -8.83 2.05 -7.87
N SER A 30 -7.95 1.07 -7.66
CA SER A 30 -7.59 0.58 -6.34
C SER A 30 -6.07 0.49 -6.18
N LEU A 31 -5.62 0.69 -4.94
CA LEU A 31 -4.24 0.45 -4.54
C LEU A 31 -4.14 -0.98 -4.02
N VAL A 32 -3.36 -1.80 -4.70
CA VAL A 32 -3.09 -3.19 -4.31
C VAL A 32 -1.63 -3.29 -3.90
N ALA A 33 -1.39 -3.57 -2.62
CA ALA A 33 -0.06 -3.91 -2.16
C ALA A 33 0.26 -5.37 -2.45
N GLN A 34 1.49 -5.61 -2.86
CA GLN A 34 1.98 -6.92 -3.19
C GLN A 34 3.34 -7.17 -2.57
N ARG A 35 3.58 -8.44 -2.22
CA ARG A 35 4.86 -8.94 -1.74
C ARG A 35 5.43 -9.98 -2.70
N SER A 36 6.75 -10.14 -2.69
CA SER A 36 7.46 -11.14 -3.47
C SER A 36 8.75 -11.57 -2.78
N THR A 37 9.14 -12.83 -2.95
CA THR A 37 10.45 -13.38 -2.55
C THR A 37 11.40 -13.57 -3.74
N ASP A 38 10.91 -13.53 -4.98
CA ASP A 38 11.68 -13.86 -6.20
C ASP A 38 11.57 -12.79 -7.32
N LEU A 39 10.90 -11.66 -7.06
CA LEU A 39 10.59 -10.55 -7.98
C LEU A 39 9.78 -10.90 -9.24
N ARG A 40 9.61 -12.18 -9.56
CA ARG A 40 8.86 -12.68 -10.72
C ARG A 40 7.41 -12.94 -10.36
N VAL A 41 7.16 -13.38 -9.12
CA VAL A 41 5.83 -13.74 -8.61
C VAL A 41 5.41 -12.76 -7.53
N TRP A 42 4.35 -12.01 -7.80
CA TRP A 42 3.80 -11.00 -6.89
C TRP A 42 2.47 -11.48 -6.33
N ARG A 43 2.37 -11.56 -5.01
CA ARG A 43 1.13 -11.96 -4.32
C ARG A 43 0.52 -10.77 -3.58
N PRO A 44 -0.82 -10.60 -3.61
CA PRO A 44 -1.46 -9.53 -2.85
C PRO A 44 -1.20 -9.72 -1.35
N LEU A 45 -1.07 -8.59 -0.66
CA LEU A 45 -1.05 -8.53 0.79
C LEU A 45 -2.47 -8.36 1.32
N ALA A 46 -2.81 -9.09 2.38
CA ALA A 46 -3.98 -8.76 3.19
C ALA A 46 -3.60 -7.54 4.03
N SER A 47 -4.29 -6.43 3.82
CA SER A 47 -3.90 -5.14 4.38
C SER A 47 -5.11 -4.23 4.46
N ALA A 48 -5.18 -3.42 5.52
CA ALA A 48 -6.21 -2.42 5.66
C ALA A 48 -5.97 -1.29 4.65
N GLN A 49 -6.99 -1.02 3.83
CA GLN A 49 -7.05 0.16 2.99
C GLN A 49 -8.11 1.09 3.57
N THR A 50 -7.74 2.35 3.79
CA THR A 50 -8.68 3.41 4.15
C THR A 50 -8.92 4.28 2.93
N ILE A 51 -10.18 4.48 2.59
CA ILE A 51 -10.58 5.41 1.53
C ILE A 51 -11.37 6.52 2.20
N THR A 52 -10.90 7.75 2.05
CA THR A 52 -11.53 8.94 2.60
C THR A 52 -11.87 9.88 1.44
N GLN A 53 -13.10 10.40 1.42
CA GLN A 53 -13.59 11.29 0.37
C GLN A 53 -14.10 12.58 1.00
N TRP A 54 -13.65 13.73 0.49
CA TRP A 54 -14.09 15.06 0.92
C TRP A 54 -13.95 16.05 -0.24
N ASP A 55 -14.90 16.99 -0.40
CA ASP A 55 -14.81 18.12 -1.33
C ASP A 55 -14.29 17.81 -2.75
N GLY A 56 -14.75 16.70 -3.35
CA GLY A 56 -14.34 16.27 -4.70
C GLY A 56 -12.93 15.66 -4.77
N GLN A 57 -12.29 15.45 -3.62
CA GLN A 57 -11.04 14.73 -3.45
C GLN A 57 -11.30 13.31 -2.93
N ILE A 58 -10.57 12.34 -3.49
CA ILE A 58 -10.50 10.97 -2.96
C ILE A 58 -9.06 10.72 -2.52
N GLU A 59 -8.86 10.39 -1.25
CA GLU A 59 -7.60 9.88 -0.71
C GLU A 59 -7.74 8.39 -0.41
N CYS A 60 -6.87 7.60 -1.03
CA CYS A 60 -6.67 6.20 -0.71
C CYS A 60 -5.37 6.08 0.09
N ARG A 61 -5.48 5.68 1.35
CA ARG A 61 -4.35 5.39 2.24
C ARG A 61 -4.20 3.90 2.45
N TRP A 62 -2.97 3.45 2.38
CA TRP A 62 -2.60 2.07 2.63
C TRP A 62 -1.46 2.01 3.64
N THR A 63 -1.61 1.14 4.63
CA THR A 63 -0.61 0.89 5.67
C THR A 63 -0.48 -0.60 5.91
N HIS A 64 0.76 -1.10 5.98
CA HIS A 64 1.04 -2.47 6.38
C HIS A 64 2.29 -2.53 7.23
N GLN A 65 2.23 -3.35 8.26
CA GLN A 65 3.38 -3.68 9.10
C GLN A 65 3.90 -5.05 8.66
N ALA A 66 5.06 -5.05 8.03
CA ALA A 66 5.82 -6.26 7.79
C ALA A 66 6.51 -6.66 9.10
N THR A 67 6.25 -7.85 9.61
CA THR A 67 6.87 -8.33 10.86
C THR A 67 8.26 -8.91 10.58
N ALA A 68 9.19 -8.84 11.53
CA ALA A 68 10.52 -9.44 11.41
C ALA A 68 10.51 -10.97 11.17
N ALA A 69 9.36 -11.63 11.37
CA ALA A 69 9.15 -13.04 11.05
C ALA A 69 8.94 -13.30 9.55
N GLU A 70 8.66 -12.27 8.74
CA GLU A 70 8.65 -12.36 7.28
C GLU A 70 10.09 -12.28 6.76
N GLN A 71 10.70 -13.47 6.61
CA GLN A 71 11.95 -13.83 5.90
C GLN A 71 12.90 -12.70 5.43
N PRO A 72 14.23 -12.87 5.54
CA PRO A 72 15.23 -11.80 5.34
C PRO A 72 15.32 -11.17 3.94
N THR A 73 14.51 -11.59 2.96
CA THR A 73 14.46 -10.93 1.63
C THR A 73 13.04 -10.91 1.09
N MET A 74 12.23 -10.04 1.66
CA MET A 74 10.89 -9.72 1.17
C MET A 74 10.91 -8.40 0.40
N PHE A 75 10.41 -8.43 -0.83
CA PHE A 75 10.20 -7.25 -1.66
C PHE A 75 8.74 -6.82 -1.62
N TYR A 76 8.53 -5.51 -1.64
CA TYR A 76 7.20 -4.92 -1.56
C TYR A 76 7.00 -3.93 -2.71
N ARG A 77 5.77 -3.90 -3.24
CA ARG A 77 5.35 -2.86 -4.20
C ARG A 77 3.89 -2.52 -4.01
N LEU A 78 3.51 -1.35 -4.51
CA LEU A 78 2.12 -0.95 -4.67
C LEU A 78 1.79 -0.84 -6.16
N ARG A 79 0.63 -1.38 -6.52
CA ARG A 79 0.11 -1.33 -7.88
C ARG A 79 -1.22 -0.57 -7.87
N ILE A 80 -1.34 0.43 -8.73
CA ILE A 80 -2.63 1.04 -9.06
C ILE A 80 -3.26 0.15 -10.12
N VAL A 81 -4.49 -0.31 -9.88
CA VAL A 81 -5.23 -1.16 -10.82
C VAL A 81 -6.60 -0.57 -11.08
N ARG A 82 -7.15 -0.85 -12.26
CA ARG A 82 -8.55 -0.55 -12.55
C ARG A 82 -9.46 -1.57 -11.84
N ARG A 83 -10.56 -1.12 -11.26
CA ARG A 83 -11.63 -1.95 -10.68
C ARG A 83 -12.53 -2.53 -11.77
#